data_AF-A0A9K3D9R7-F1
#
_entry.id   AF-A0A9K3D9R7-F1
#
_cell.length_a   1.000
_cell.length_b   1.000
_cell.length_c   1.000
_cell.angle_alpha   90.00
_cell.angle_beta   90.00
_cell.angle_gamma   90.00
#
_symmetry.space_group_name_H-M   'P 1'
#
loop_
_entity.id
_entity.type
_entity.pdbx_description
1 polymer ?
#
loop_
_entity_poly.entity_id
_entity_poly.type
_entity_poly.pdbx_seq_one_letter_code
_entity_poly.pdbx_strand_id
1 'polypeptide(L)'
;RAPKGVTTAGVGVQSARQLRVLRAQYKPHEQAKAQLESAKKKLSKTEQAVHDKKTLRTVHGRSWRDETLADWPDNDVRMFVGNLCPRVNDEQLHATFSKWPSF
;
A
#
# COMPACT_ATOMS: atom_id res chain seq x y z
N ARG A 1 37.24 39.75 50.23
CA ARG A 1 35.95 39.19 50.71
C ARG A 1 35.58 38.02 49.78
N ALA A 2 35.73 36.77 50.22
CA ALA A 2 35.16 35.58 49.53
C ALA A 2 34.19 34.91 50.52
N PRO A 3 33.07 34.30 50.07
CA PRO A 3 33.07 32.90 49.63
C PRO A 3 32.07 32.64 48.47
N LYS A 4 31.88 31.49 47.83
CA LYS A 4 32.50 30.16 47.70
C LYS A 4 31.73 29.48 46.55
N GLY A 5 32.43 28.69 45.74
CA GLY A 5 31.95 27.48 45.07
C GLY A 5 30.64 27.53 44.27
N VAL A 6 30.76 27.64 42.94
CA VAL A 6 29.83 26.92 42.05
C VAL A 6 30.38 25.50 41.92
N THR A 7 29.96 24.66 42.87
CA THR A 7 30.15 23.22 42.82
C THR A 7 29.41 22.65 41.62
N THR A 8 30.11 21.80 40.87
CA THR A 8 29.61 20.76 39.95
C THR A 8 28.12 20.53 40.08
N ALA A 9 27.35 20.97 39.07
CA ALA A 9 25.97 20.54 38.89
C ALA A 9 25.99 19.02 38.74
N GLY A 10 25.70 18.34 39.84
CA GLY A 10 25.55 16.91 39.89
C GLY A 10 24.62 16.49 38.76
N VAL A 11 25.07 15.48 38.02
CA VAL A 11 24.23 14.67 37.14
C VAL A 11 23.01 14.30 37.97
N GLY A 12 21.90 15.01 37.73
CA GLY A 12 20.67 14.84 38.49
C GLY A 12 20.19 13.43 38.25
N VAL A 13 20.36 12.57 39.25
CA VAL A 13 19.67 11.29 39.32
C VAL A 13 18.21 11.65 39.46
N GLN A 14 17.51 11.78 38.33
CA GLN A 14 16.08 12.04 38.34
C GLN A 14 15.44 10.93 39.16
N SER A 15 14.83 11.33 40.27
CA SER A 15 14.10 10.45 41.17
C SER A 15 13.24 9.48 40.33
N ALA A 16 13.35 8.18 40.60
CA ALA A 16 12.57 7.15 39.93
C ALA A 16 11.05 7.43 40.01
N ARG A 17 10.61 8.20 41.02
CA ARG A 17 9.23 8.69 41.14
C ARG A 17 8.89 9.72 40.06
N GLN A 18 9.78 10.68 39.78
CA GLN A 18 9.60 11.70 38.75
C GLN A 18 9.58 11.12 37.33
N LEU A 19 10.47 10.15 37.05
CA LEU A 19 10.49 9.44 35.76
C LEU A 19 9.21 8.62 35.52
N ARG A 20 8.58 8.06 36.57
CA ARG A 20 7.31 7.32 36.45
C ARG A 20 6.13 8.22 36.06
N VAL A 21 6.06 9.45 36.60
CA VAL A 21 4.99 10.41 36.29
C VAL A 21 5.10 10.90 34.84
N LEU A 22 6.32 11.25 34.41
CA LEU A 22 6.59 11.65 33.01
C LEU A 22 6.31 10.53 32.00
N ARG A 23 6.69 9.28 32.32
CA ARG A 23 6.45 8.12 31.44
C ARG A 23 4.97 7.78 31.31
N ALA A 24 4.17 8.01 32.36
CA ALA A 24 2.72 7.83 32.29
C ALA A 24 2.05 8.82 31.34
N GLN A 25 2.56 10.06 31.27
CA GLN A 25 2.05 11.11 30.39
C GLN A 25 2.41 10.90 28.91
N TYR A 26 3.47 10.14 28.62
CA TYR A 26 3.94 9.83 27.26
C TYR A 26 3.26 8.60 26.60
N LYS A 27 2.45 7.83 27.36
CA LYS A 27 1.72 6.64 26.89
C LYS A 27 0.74 6.86 25.72
N PRO A 28 0.01 8.00 25.61
CA PRO A 28 -0.95 8.19 24.52
C PRO A 28 -0.31 8.22 23.12
N HIS A 29 0.92 8.73 23.00
CA HIS A 29 1.62 8.84 21.72
C HIS A 29 2.15 7.49 21.20
N GLU A 30 2.52 6.56 22.09
CA GLU A 30 2.96 5.21 21.69
C GLU A 30 1.79 4.36 21.18
N GLN A 31 0.62 4.49 21.80
CA GLN A 31 -0.63 3.87 21.33
C GLN A 31 -1.07 4.46 19.99
N ALA A 32 -1.00 5.78 19.82
CA ALA A 32 -1.31 6.44 18.55
C ALA A 32 -0.35 6.01 17.43
N LYS A 33 0.95 5.84 17.72
CA LYS A 33 1.93 5.30 16.77
C LYS A 33 1.61 3.86 16.38
N ALA A 34 1.31 3.00 17.34
CA ALA A 34 0.94 1.61 17.05
C ALA A 34 -0.34 1.52 16.20
N GLN A 35 -1.32 2.38 16.46
CA GLN A 35 -2.55 2.48 15.67
C GLN A 35 -2.26 2.98 14.25
N LEU A 36 -1.43 4.00 14.08
CA LEU A 36 -1.03 4.52 12.77
C LEU A 36 -0.28 3.46 11.94
N GLU A 37 0.67 2.74 12.54
CA GLU A 37 1.39 1.66 11.87
C GLU A 37 0.45 0.50 11.50
N SER A 38 -0.50 0.15 12.36
CA SER A 38 -1.53 -0.84 12.04
C SER A 38 -2.44 -0.40 10.89
N ALA A 39 -2.78 0.89 10.81
CA ALA A 39 -3.59 1.45 9.74
C ALA A 39 -2.84 1.49 8.39
N LYS A 40 -1.57 1.89 8.38
CA LYS A 40 -0.69 1.82 7.19
C LYS A 40 -0.52 0.39 6.68
N LYS A 41 -0.35 -0.57 7.59
CA LYS A 41 -0.24 -2.00 7.23
C LYS A 41 -1.54 -2.54 6.61
N LYS A 42 -2.70 -2.07 7.10
CA LYS A 42 -3.99 -2.41 6.49
C LYS A 42 -4.15 -1.77 5.11
N LEU A 43 -3.76 -0.50 4.96
CA LEU A 43 -3.86 0.23 3.69
C LEU A 43 -2.99 -0.42 2.61
N SER A 44 -1.71 -0.67 2.90
CA SER A 44 -0.80 -1.37 1.97
C SER A 44 -1.30 -2.74 1.56
N LYS A 45 -1.78 -3.56 2.51
CA LYS A 45 -2.37 -4.87 2.20
C LYS A 45 -3.60 -4.75 1.27
N THR A 46 -4.42 -3.73 1.45
CA THR A 46 -5.56 -3.46 0.56
C THR A 46 -5.08 -3.02 -0.83
N GLU A 47 -4.09 -2.15 -0.92
CA GLU A 47 -3.50 -1.70 -2.19
C GLU A 47 -2.85 -2.85 -2.97
N GLN A 48 -2.07 -3.71 -2.29
CA GLN A 48 -1.55 -4.93 -2.88
C GLN A 48 -2.67 -5.86 -3.36
N ALA A 49 -3.72 -6.07 -2.57
CA ALA A 49 -4.84 -6.91 -2.98
C ALA A 49 -5.60 -6.34 -4.19
N VAL A 50 -5.68 -5.02 -4.33
CA VAL A 50 -6.28 -4.38 -5.52
C VAL A 50 -5.36 -4.54 -6.73
N HIS A 51 -4.05 -4.34 -6.56
CA HIS A 51 -3.06 -4.56 -7.62
C HIS A 51 -3.03 -6.02 -8.10
N ASP A 52 -3.07 -6.98 -7.18
CA ASP A 52 -3.15 -8.41 -7.47
C ASP A 52 -4.41 -8.77 -8.26
N LYS A 53 -5.56 -8.18 -7.91
CA LYS A 53 -6.80 -8.39 -8.65
C LYS A 53 -6.76 -7.80 -10.05
N LYS A 54 -6.13 -6.62 -10.23
CA LYS A 54 -6.01 -5.98 -11.55
C LYS A 54 -5.09 -6.78 -12.50
N THR A 55 -4.05 -7.42 -11.96
CA THR A 55 -3.01 -8.12 -12.73
C THR A 55 -3.25 -9.62 -12.94
N LEU A 56 -4.19 -10.24 -12.20
CA LEU A 56 -4.48 -11.66 -12.36
C LEU A 56 -5.35 -11.94 -13.60
N ARG A 57 -4.97 -12.93 -14.39
CA ARG A 57 -5.74 -13.44 -15.54
C ARG A 57 -5.96 -14.93 -15.42
N THR A 58 -7.12 -15.39 -15.91
CA THR A 58 -7.49 -16.80 -15.91
C THR A 58 -8.02 -17.17 -17.30
N VAL A 59 -7.36 -18.12 -17.97
CA VAL A 59 -7.79 -18.65 -19.27
C VAL A 59 -7.64 -20.16 -19.24
N HIS A 60 -8.69 -20.87 -19.64
CA HIS A 60 -8.68 -22.33 -19.80
C HIS A 60 -8.20 -23.09 -18.53
N GLY A 61 -8.60 -22.61 -17.36
CA GLY A 61 -8.22 -23.17 -16.05
C GLY A 61 -6.79 -22.83 -15.58
N ARG A 62 -6.01 -22.10 -16.37
CA ARG A 62 -4.68 -21.60 -15.99
C ARG A 62 -4.81 -20.16 -15.56
N SER A 63 -4.12 -19.79 -14.47
CA SER A 63 -4.05 -18.40 -14.03
C SER A 63 -2.61 -17.91 -14.02
N TRP A 64 -2.38 -16.68 -14.49
CA TRP A 64 -1.08 -16.02 -14.44
C TRP A 64 -1.25 -14.55 -14.06
N ARG A 65 -0.16 -13.95 -13.57
CA ARG A 65 -0.06 -12.52 -13.32
C ARG A 65 0.53 -11.86 -14.55
N ASP A 66 -0.13 -10.84 -15.05
CA ASP A 66 0.36 -10.00 -16.14
C ASP A 66 0.53 -8.58 -15.60
N GLU A 67 1.80 -8.19 -15.40
CA GLU A 67 2.20 -6.92 -14.80
C GLU A 67 1.92 -5.74 -15.75
N THR A 68 1.89 -5.98 -17.06
CA THR A 68 1.61 -4.93 -18.05
C THR A 68 0.23 -4.32 -17.86
N LEU A 69 -0.67 -5.03 -17.17
CA LEU A 69 -2.01 -4.56 -16.86
C LEU A 69 -2.04 -3.41 -15.84
N ALA A 70 -0.98 -3.25 -15.06
CA ALA A 70 -0.86 -2.18 -14.08
C ALA A 70 -0.56 -0.82 -14.71
N ASP A 71 -0.03 -0.80 -15.93
CA ASP A 71 0.40 0.42 -16.61
C ASP A 71 -0.75 1.13 -17.36
N TRP A 72 -1.94 0.51 -17.43
CA TRP A 72 -3.07 1.05 -18.17
C TRP A 72 -3.98 1.94 -17.31
N PRO A 73 -4.67 2.91 -17.93
CA PRO A 73 -5.61 3.78 -17.22
C PRO A 73 -6.78 3.03 -16.59
N ASP A 74 -7.28 3.51 -15.45
CA ASP A 74 -8.42 2.90 -14.74
C ASP A 74 -9.74 2.91 -15.55
N ASN A 75 -9.86 3.80 -16.55
CA ASN A 75 -11.02 3.92 -17.42
C ASN A 75 -10.85 3.19 -18.77
N ASP A 76 -9.84 2.31 -18.88
CA ASP A 76 -9.60 1.51 -20.09
C ASP A 76 -10.38 0.18 -19.99
N VAL A 77 -11.38 0.01 -20.87
CA VAL A 77 -12.24 -1.19 -20.92
C VAL A 77 -11.80 -2.12 -22.04
N ARG A 78 -11.03 -3.16 -21.67
CA ARG A 78 -10.50 -4.14 -22.62
C ARG A 78 -11.28 -5.43 -22.60
N MET A 79 -11.55 -5.98 -23.77
CA MET A 79 -12.12 -7.32 -23.93
C MET A 79 -11.08 -8.28 -24.49
N PHE A 80 -11.06 -9.50 -23.93
CA PHE A 80 -10.23 -10.60 -24.42
C PHE A 80 -11.10 -11.57 -25.20
N VAL A 81 -10.74 -11.82 -26.46
CA VAL A 81 -11.44 -12.80 -27.31
C VAL A 81 -10.56 -14.04 -27.44
N GLY A 82 -10.93 -15.10 -26.72
CA GLY A 82 -10.28 -16.40 -26.81
C GLY A 82 -10.98 -17.33 -27.82
N ASN A 83 -10.40 -18.51 -28.01
CA ASN A 83 -10.98 -19.59 -28.82
C ASN A 83 -11.22 -19.22 -30.30
N LEU A 84 -10.34 -18.42 -30.88
CA LEU A 84 -10.38 -18.05 -32.29
C LEU A 84 -9.86 -19.19 -33.18
N CYS A 85 -10.47 -19.34 -34.36
CA CYS A 85 -9.94 -20.26 -35.37
C CYS A 85 -8.60 -19.70 -35.93
N PRO A 86 -7.64 -20.55 -36.32
CA PRO A 86 -6.34 -20.10 -36.83
C PRO A 86 -6.39 -19.23 -38.10
N ARG A 87 -7.52 -19.23 -38.82
CA ARG A 87 -7.76 -18.43 -40.03
C ARG A 87 -8.32 -17.03 -39.70
N VAL A 88 -8.72 -16.78 -38.46
CA VAL A 88 -9.25 -15.48 -38.05
C VAL A 88 -8.13 -14.45 -38.12
N ASN A 89 -8.42 -13.34 -38.79
CA ASN A 89 -7.53 -12.21 -38.93
C ASN A 89 -8.10 -10.97 -38.23
N ASP A 90 -7.30 -9.91 -38.16
CA ASP A 90 -7.67 -8.67 -37.48
C ASP A 90 -8.85 -7.97 -38.18
N GLU A 91 -8.95 -8.07 -39.51
CA GLU A 91 -10.05 -7.48 -40.27
C GLU A 91 -11.42 -8.10 -39.91
N GLN A 92 -11.47 -9.42 -39.70
CA GLN A 92 -12.69 -10.11 -39.29
C GLN A 92 -13.09 -9.75 -37.86
N LEU A 93 -12.12 -9.64 -36.96
CA LEU A 93 -12.38 -9.15 -35.60
C LEU A 93 -12.90 -7.72 -35.64
N HIS A 94 -12.27 -6.84 -36.43
CA HIS A 94 -12.69 -5.46 -36.58
C HIS A 94 -14.07 -5.30 -37.18
N ALA A 95 -14.37 -6.02 -38.26
CA ALA A 95 -15.72 -6.03 -38.82
C ALA A 95 -16.76 -6.48 -37.78
N THR A 96 -16.46 -7.52 -37.01
CA THR A 96 -17.37 -8.06 -35.99
C THR A 96 -17.61 -7.07 -34.86
N PHE A 97 -16.55 -6.44 -34.35
CA PHE A 97 -16.61 -5.55 -33.19
C PHE A 97 -16.80 -4.07 -33.51
N SER A 98 -16.86 -3.69 -34.80
CA SER A 98 -17.08 -2.31 -35.26
C SER A 98 -18.33 -1.63 -34.69
N LYS A 99 -19.32 -2.42 -34.24
CA LYS A 99 -20.54 -1.91 -33.60
C LYS A 99 -20.28 -1.27 -32.23
N TRP A 100 -19.20 -1.66 -31.53
CA TRP A 100 -18.88 -1.14 -30.21
C TRP A 100 -17.85 -0.01 -30.33
N PRO A 101 -18.14 1.21 -29.82
CA PRO A 101 -17.26 2.38 -29.97
C PRO A 101 -15.88 2.23 -29.33
N SER A 102 -15.69 1.21 -28.49
CA SER A 102 -14.45 0.94 -27.76
C SER A 102 -13.54 -0.07 -28.47
N PHE A 103 -13.83 -0.46 -29.71
CA PHE A 103 -13.03 -1.40 -30.50
C PHE A 103 -12.17 -0.71 -31.56
#